data_AF-A0A2J8KA61-F1
#
_entry.id   AF-A0A2J8KA61-F1
#
_cell.length_a   1.000
_cell.length_b   1.000
_cell.length_c   1.000
_cell.angle_alpha   90.00
_cell.angle_beta   90.00
_cell.angle_gamma   90.00
#
_symmetry.space_group_name_H-M   'P 1'
#
loop_
_entity.id
_entity.type
_entity.pdbx_description
1 polymer ?
#
loop_
_entity_poly.entity_id
_entity_poly.type
_entity_poly.pdbx_seq_one_letter_code
_entity_poly.pdbx_strand_id
1 'polypeptide(L)'
;RMCMRHRSIETKLRQFTNALLESLINPLQERIEDWKKAANQLDKDHAKEYKRARHEIKKKSSDTLKLQKKARKGKGDLQPQLDSALQDVNDMYLLLEETEKQAVRRALIEERGRFCTFITFLQPVVNGELTMLGEITHLQGIIDDLVVLTAEPHKLPPASEQVIKDLKGSDY
;
A
#
# COMPACT_ATOMS: atom_id res chain seq x y z
N ARG A 1 35.14 21.64 3.32
CA ARG A 1 33.67 21.75 3.05
C ARG A 1 33.12 20.49 2.40
N MET A 2 33.71 20.03 1.28
CA MET A 2 33.28 18.80 0.57
C MET A 2 33.21 17.55 1.47
N CYS A 3 34.30 17.22 2.17
CA CYS A 3 34.35 16.04 3.06
C CYS A 3 33.24 16.02 4.13
N MET A 4 32.92 17.19 4.71
CA MET A 4 31.82 17.30 5.68
C MET A 4 30.45 17.01 5.06
N ARG A 5 30.23 17.41 3.79
CA ARG A 5 29.00 17.05 3.06
C ARG A 5 28.92 15.57 2.77
N HIS A 6 30.02 14.95 2.34
CA HIS A 6 30.06 13.50 2.14
C HIS A 6 29.75 12.72 3.43
N ARG A 7 30.25 13.17 4.58
CA ARG A 7 29.92 12.57 5.88
C ARG A 7 28.43 12.71 6.23
N SER A 8 27.81 13.83 5.87
CA SER A 8 26.37 14.02 6.03
C SER A 8 25.56 13.08 5.12
N ILE A 9 25.98 12.91 3.86
CA ILE A 9 25.37 11.96 2.92
C ILE A 9 25.48 10.53 3.44
N GLU A 10 26.66 10.13 3.94
CA GLU A 10 26.86 8.80 4.52
C GLU A 10 25.89 8.54 5.70
N THR A 11 25.71 9.55 6.56
CA THR A 11 24.79 9.45 7.69
C THR A 11 23.35 9.26 7.22
N LYS A 12 22.92 10.04 6.22
CA LYS A 12 21.58 9.94 5.63
C LYS A 12 21.37 8.61 4.90
N LEU A 13 22.40 8.11 4.21
CA LEU A 13 22.36 6.80 3.55
C LEU A 13 22.15 5.68 4.56
N ARG A 14 22.84 5.73 5.70
CA ARG A 14 22.65 4.78 6.80
C ARG A 14 21.23 4.83 7.38
N GLN A 15 20.67 6.03 7.52
CA GLN A 15 19.28 6.20 7.97
C GLN A 15 18.29 5.64 6.94
N PHE A 16 18.51 5.89 5.65
CA PHE A 16 17.70 5.34 4.57
C PHE A 16 17.74 3.81 4.54
N THR A 17 18.92 3.20 4.64
CA THR A 17 19.05 1.74 4.67
C THR A 17 18.36 1.13 5.89
N ASN A 18 18.43 1.80 7.04
CA ASN A 18 17.72 1.37 8.24
C ASN A 18 16.20 1.49 8.06
N ALA A 19 15.71 2.59 7.47
CA ALA A 19 14.28 2.75 7.17
C ALA A 19 13.79 1.67 6.20
N LEU A 20 14.59 1.34 5.18
CA LEU A 20 14.25 0.27 4.23
C LEU A 20 14.08 -1.08 4.94
N LEU A 21 14.98 -1.42 5.86
CA LEU A 21 14.92 -2.67 6.59
C LEU A 21 13.78 -2.69 7.63
N GLU A 22 13.76 -1.70 8.51
CA GLU A 22 12.90 -1.70 9.71
C GLU A 22 11.48 -1.20 9.44
N SER A 23 11.29 -0.30 8.48
CA SER A 23 9.97 0.27 8.18
C SER A 23 9.27 -0.43 7.03
N LEU A 24 10.00 -1.10 6.13
CA LEU A 24 9.43 -1.77 4.97
C LEU A 24 9.64 -3.28 4.95
N ILE A 25 10.89 -3.76 4.91
CA ILE A 25 11.18 -5.18 4.67
C ILE A 25 10.67 -6.06 5.82
N ASN A 26 11.11 -5.79 7.06
CA ASN A 26 10.74 -6.62 8.21
C ASN A 26 9.21 -6.60 8.46
N PRO A 27 8.55 -5.42 8.51
CA PRO A 27 7.10 -5.40 8.73
C PRO A 27 6.32 -6.05 7.59
N LEU A 28 6.73 -5.89 6.34
CA LEU A 28 6.06 -6.53 5.21
C LEU A 28 6.22 -8.06 5.27
N GLN A 29 7.40 -8.56 5.63
CA GLN A 29 7.66 -9.99 5.80
C GLN A 29 6.74 -10.61 6.87
N GLU A 30 6.54 -9.93 8.00
CA GLU A 30 5.62 -10.37 9.06
C GLU A 30 4.16 -10.40 8.57
N ARG A 31 3.74 -9.43 7.74
CA ARG A 31 2.36 -9.33 7.25
C ARG A 31 1.98 -10.36 6.20
N ILE A 32 2.93 -10.91 5.43
CA ILE A 32 2.64 -11.83 4.32
C ILE A 32 1.83 -13.05 4.79
N GLU A 33 2.23 -13.64 5.92
CA GLU A 33 1.57 -14.86 6.41
C GLU A 33 0.17 -14.55 6.96
N ASP A 34 0.01 -13.42 7.63
CA ASP A 34 -1.30 -12.97 8.12
C ASP A 34 -2.26 -12.64 6.97
N TRP A 35 -1.78 -12.03 5.89
CA TRP A 35 -2.59 -11.77 4.70
C TRP A 35 -3.04 -13.05 4.01
N LYS A 36 -2.18 -14.07 3.93
CA LYS A 36 -2.57 -15.39 3.43
C LYS A 36 -3.67 -16.02 4.29
N LYS A 37 -3.52 -15.96 5.62
CA LYS A 37 -4.52 -16.48 6.56
C LYS A 37 -5.86 -15.74 6.41
N ALA A 38 -5.84 -14.41 6.35
CA ALA A 38 -7.03 -13.59 6.18
C ALA A 38 -7.74 -13.88 4.84
N ALA A 39 -7.00 -13.99 3.73
CA ALA A 39 -7.56 -14.37 2.43
C ALA A 39 -8.23 -15.75 2.47
N ASN A 40 -7.53 -16.75 3.00
CA ASN A 40 -8.06 -18.10 3.15
C ASN A 40 -9.31 -18.14 4.04
N GLN A 41 -9.38 -17.29 5.06
CA GLN A 41 -10.53 -17.20 5.95
C GLN A 41 -11.74 -16.60 5.22
N LEU A 42 -11.55 -15.50 4.47
CA LEU A 42 -12.60 -14.89 3.66
C LEU A 42 -13.18 -15.89 2.65
N ASP A 43 -12.33 -16.66 1.96
CA ASP A 43 -12.77 -17.68 1.01
C ASP A 43 -13.56 -18.80 1.68
N LYS A 44 -13.08 -19.28 2.84
CA LYS A 44 -13.77 -20.34 3.60
C LYS A 44 -15.14 -19.88 4.09
N ASP A 45 -15.23 -18.67 4.61
CA ASP A 45 -16.49 -18.11 5.12
C ASP A 45 -17.48 -17.89 3.99
N HIS A 46 -17.06 -17.28 2.88
CA HIS A 46 -17.87 -17.13 1.67
C HIS A 46 -18.37 -18.48 1.15
N ALA A 47 -17.47 -19.45 0.95
CA ALA A 47 -17.83 -20.75 0.41
C ALA A 47 -18.85 -21.50 1.31
N LYS A 48 -18.73 -21.34 2.64
CA LYS A 48 -19.66 -21.94 3.60
C LYS A 48 -21.03 -21.27 3.56
N GLU A 49 -21.08 -19.94 3.58
CA GLU A 49 -22.32 -19.17 3.53
C GLU A 49 -23.05 -19.37 2.20
N TYR A 50 -22.31 -19.28 1.08
CA TYR A 50 -22.84 -19.49 -0.26
C TYR A 50 -23.47 -20.88 -0.43
N LYS A 51 -22.77 -21.94 0.00
CA LYS A 51 -23.29 -23.32 -0.05
C LYS A 51 -24.56 -23.47 0.78
N ARG A 52 -24.61 -22.86 1.97
CA ARG A 52 -25.79 -22.89 2.84
C ARG A 52 -26.98 -22.19 2.18
N ALA A 53 -26.81 -20.96 1.69
CA ALA A 53 -27.86 -20.20 1.03
C ALA A 53 -28.41 -20.93 -0.20
N ARG A 54 -27.52 -21.47 -1.05
CA ARG A 54 -27.90 -22.30 -2.21
C ARG A 54 -28.68 -23.55 -1.82
N HIS A 55 -28.30 -24.21 -0.74
CA HIS A 55 -29.01 -25.39 -0.25
C HIS A 55 -30.43 -25.04 0.21
N GLU A 56 -30.59 -23.97 1.00
CA GLU A 56 -31.89 -23.50 1.48
C GLU A 56 -32.81 -23.07 0.32
N ILE A 57 -32.28 -22.31 -0.65
CA ILE A 57 -33.02 -21.94 -1.87
C ILE A 57 -33.49 -23.18 -2.62
N LYS A 58 -32.60 -24.17 -2.81
CA LYS A 58 -32.94 -25.42 -3.50
C LYS A 58 -34.04 -26.19 -2.76
N LYS A 59 -33.96 -26.28 -1.43
CA LYS A 59 -34.94 -26.95 -0.59
C LYS A 59 -36.31 -26.27 -0.69
N LYS A 60 -36.36 -24.95 -0.45
CA LYS A 60 -37.59 -24.14 -0.58
C LYS A 60 -38.19 -24.25 -1.99
N SER A 61 -37.37 -24.10 -3.04
CA SER A 61 -37.83 -24.23 -4.43
C SER A 61 -38.45 -25.60 -4.73
N SER A 62 -37.86 -26.68 -4.20
CA SER A 62 -38.40 -28.04 -4.33
C SER A 62 -39.76 -28.17 -3.64
N ASP A 63 -39.92 -27.59 -2.45
CA ASP A 63 -41.19 -27.64 -1.72
C ASP A 63 -42.26 -26.78 -2.37
N THR A 64 -41.91 -25.60 -2.89
CA THR A 64 -42.78 -24.74 -3.71
C THR A 64 -43.24 -25.48 -4.97
N LEU A 65 -42.36 -26.24 -5.65
CA LEU A 65 -42.74 -27.06 -6.81
C LEU A 65 -43.74 -28.17 -6.45
N LYS A 66 -43.58 -28.81 -5.29
CA LYS A 66 -44.55 -29.80 -4.79
C LYS A 66 -45.90 -29.16 -4.49
N LEU A 67 -45.90 -27.96 -3.89
CA LEU A 67 -47.11 -27.20 -3.61
C LEU A 67 -47.83 -26.78 -4.90
N GLN A 68 -47.08 -26.30 -5.90
CA GLN A 68 -47.60 -25.98 -7.22
C GLN A 68 -48.29 -27.18 -7.88
N LYS A 69 -47.68 -28.38 -7.79
CA LYS A 69 -48.29 -29.62 -8.29
C LYS A 69 -49.57 -30.01 -7.55
N LYS A 70 -49.70 -29.70 -6.25
CA LYS A 70 -50.91 -29.94 -5.46
C LYS A 70 -52.02 -28.95 -5.81
N ALA A 71 -51.69 -27.66 -5.94
CA ALA A 71 -52.63 -26.60 -6.32
C ALA A 71 -53.28 -26.89 -7.69
N ARG A 72 -52.48 -27.33 -8.68
CA ARG A 72 -52.99 -27.72 -10.02
C ARG A 72 -53.99 -28.88 -10.01
N LYS A 73 -54.00 -29.72 -8.97
CA LYS A 73 -54.92 -30.86 -8.84
C LYS A 73 -56.25 -30.49 -8.16
N GLY A 74 -56.52 -29.21 -7.92
CA GLY A 74 -57.80 -28.73 -7.38
C GLY A 74 -58.05 -29.12 -5.91
N LYS A 75 -57.02 -29.51 -5.15
CA LYS A 75 -57.16 -29.86 -3.73
C LYS A 75 -57.18 -28.60 -2.86
N GLY A 76 -58.33 -27.93 -2.80
CA GLY A 76 -58.57 -26.77 -1.92
C GLY A 76 -57.98 -25.45 -2.43
N ASP A 77 -58.25 -24.36 -1.71
CA ASP A 77 -57.73 -23.02 -2.01
C ASP A 77 -56.26 -22.90 -1.54
N LEU A 78 -55.35 -23.49 -2.33
CA LEU A 78 -53.91 -23.48 -2.08
C LEU A 78 -53.18 -22.31 -2.76
N GLN A 79 -53.91 -21.46 -3.48
CA GLN A 79 -53.31 -20.38 -4.27
C GLN A 79 -52.55 -19.36 -3.39
N PRO A 80 -53.11 -18.86 -2.26
CA PRO A 80 -52.38 -17.93 -1.40
C PRO A 80 -51.09 -18.52 -0.82
N GLN A 81 -51.10 -19.82 -0.51
CA GLN A 81 -49.92 -20.53 0.01
C GLN A 81 -48.86 -20.70 -1.05
N LEU A 82 -49.26 -20.95 -2.30
CA LEU A 82 -48.34 -21.03 -3.43
C LEU A 82 -47.69 -19.67 -3.71
N ASP A 83 -48.47 -18.59 -3.68
CA ASP A 83 -47.97 -17.23 -3.93
C ASP A 83 -46.97 -16.82 -2.83
N SER A 84 -47.27 -17.09 -1.56
CA SER A 84 -46.33 -16.89 -0.46
C SER A 84 -45.06 -17.74 -0.62
N ALA A 85 -45.18 -19.02 -1.02
CA ALA A 85 -44.02 -19.89 -1.21
C ALA A 85 -43.15 -19.50 -2.42
N LEU A 86 -43.72 -18.85 -3.43
CA LEU A 86 -42.97 -18.27 -4.56
C LEU A 86 -42.25 -16.98 -4.13
N GLN A 87 -42.92 -16.13 -3.34
CA GLN A 87 -42.30 -14.93 -2.78
C GLN A 87 -41.12 -15.27 -1.87
N ASP A 88 -41.27 -16.26 -0.98
CA ASP A 88 -40.19 -16.77 -0.13
C ASP A 88 -38.94 -17.14 -0.94
N VAL A 89 -39.12 -17.84 -2.06
CA VAL A 89 -38.00 -18.25 -2.92
C VAL A 89 -37.33 -17.02 -3.54
N ASN A 90 -38.13 -16.06 -4.01
CA ASN A 90 -37.63 -14.80 -4.57
C ASN A 90 -36.83 -13.99 -3.52
N ASP A 91 -37.34 -13.86 -2.31
CA ASP A 91 -36.68 -13.15 -1.22
C ASP A 91 -35.35 -13.80 -0.83
N MET A 92 -35.29 -15.14 -0.86
CA MET A 92 -34.02 -15.86 -0.64
C MET A 92 -32.99 -15.61 -1.74
N TYR A 93 -33.41 -15.44 -3.00
CA TYR A 93 -32.50 -15.04 -4.09
C TYR A 93 -31.99 -13.61 -3.91
N LEU A 94 -32.85 -12.67 -3.52
CA LEU A 94 -32.46 -11.29 -3.23
C LEU A 94 -31.47 -11.22 -2.05
N LEU A 95 -31.73 -12.00 -0.99
CA LEU A 95 -30.82 -12.10 0.14
C LEU A 95 -29.47 -12.69 -0.26
N LEU A 96 -29.45 -13.71 -1.12
CA LEU A 96 -28.21 -14.26 -1.66
C LEU A 96 -27.45 -13.20 -2.47
N GLU A 97 -28.13 -12.45 -3.34
CA GLU A 97 -27.51 -11.38 -4.12
C GLU A 97 -26.86 -10.33 -3.23
N GLU A 98 -27.55 -9.87 -2.19
CA GLU A 98 -27.00 -8.91 -1.24
C GLU A 98 -25.82 -9.49 -0.45
N THR A 99 -25.91 -10.77 -0.07
CA THR A 99 -24.81 -11.47 0.61
C THR A 99 -23.56 -11.54 -0.27
N GLU A 100 -23.71 -11.82 -1.57
CA GLU A 100 -22.59 -11.83 -2.52
C GLU A 100 -21.99 -10.43 -2.71
N LYS A 101 -22.83 -9.38 -2.81
CA LYS A 101 -22.36 -7.99 -2.86
C LYS A 101 -21.51 -7.65 -1.63
N GLN A 102 -21.93 -8.09 -0.44
CA GLN A 102 -21.14 -7.87 0.78
C GLN A 102 -19.86 -8.69 0.81
N ALA A 103 -19.87 -9.93 0.32
CA ALA A 103 -18.65 -10.74 0.20
C ALA A 103 -17.61 -10.07 -0.72
N VAL A 104 -18.04 -9.57 -1.89
CA VAL A 104 -17.19 -8.82 -2.82
C VAL A 104 -16.66 -7.54 -2.16
N ARG A 105 -17.52 -6.77 -1.47
CA ARG A 105 -17.09 -5.56 -0.76
C ARG A 105 -16.02 -5.88 0.29
N ARG A 106 -16.18 -6.95 1.09
CA ARG A 106 -15.18 -7.38 2.08
C ARG A 106 -13.85 -7.73 1.42
N ALA A 107 -13.87 -8.49 0.32
CA ALA A 107 -12.66 -8.86 -0.42
C ALA A 107 -11.92 -7.63 -0.97
N LEU A 108 -12.64 -6.67 -1.57
CA LEU A 108 -12.05 -5.45 -2.11
C LEU A 108 -11.48 -4.53 -1.02
N ILE A 109 -12.15 -4.44 0.13
CA ILE A 109 -11.63 -3.67 1.28
C ILE A 109 -10.33 -4.28 1.79
N GLU A 110 -10.27 -5.60 1.91
CA GLU A 110 -9.07 -6.32 2.33
C GLU A 110 -7.92 -6.12 1.33
N GLU A 111 -8.18 -6.26 0.03
CA GLU A 111 -7.19 -5.99 -1.03
C GLU A 111 -6.65 -4.55 -0.93
N ARG A 112 -7.54 -3.55 -0.87
CA ARG A 112 -7.17 -2.14 -0.72
C ARG A 112 -6.38 -1.91 0.56
N GLY A 113 -6.76 -2.54 1.67
CA GLY A 113 -6.10 -2.43 2.96
C GLY A 113 -4.64 -2.87 2.92
N ARG A 114 -4.33 -3.93 2.16
CA ARG A 114 -2.95 -4.41 1.95
C ARG A 114 -2.09 -3.38 1.23
N PHE A 115 -2.60 -2.79 0.15
CA PHE A 115 -1.91 -1.71 -0.57
C PHE A 115 -1.72 -0.48 0.32
N CYS A 116 -2.73 -0.06 1.06
CA CYS A 116 -2.60 1.06 1.99
C CYS A 116 -1.52 0.78 3.06
N THR A 117 -1.48 -0.43 3.61
CA THR A 117 -0.45 -0.84 4.58
C THR A 117 0.94 -0.79 3.96
N PHE A 118 1.11 -1.30 2.75
CA PHE A 118 2.37 -1.22 2.01
C PHE A 118 2.83 0.23 1.80
N ILE A 119 1.92 1.13 1.41
CA ILE A 119 2.27 2.55 1.24
C ILE A 119 2.68 3.20 2.57
N THR A 120 2.02 2.87 3.68
CA THR A 120 2.43 3.32 5.01
C THR A 120 3.85 2.88 5.35
N PHE A 121 4.24 1.65 5.01
CA PHE A 121 5.59 1.13 5.20
C PHE A 121 6.63 1.75 4.26
N LEU A 122 6.22 2.08 3.03
CA LEU A 122 7.09 2.67 2.01
C LEU A 122 7.37 4.17 2.28
N GLN A 123 6.43 4.89 2.88
CA GLN A 123 6.53 6.34 3.07
C GLN A 123 7.83 6.80 3.79
N PRO A 124 8.27 6.18 4.90
CA PRO A 124 9.55 6.54 5.54
C PRO A 124 10.77 6.35 4.63
N VAL A 125 10.75 5.33 3.78
CA VAL A 125 11.84 5.02 2.83
C VAL A 125 11.95 6.14 1.79
N VAL A 126 10.82 6.51 1.18
CA VAL A 126 10.75 7.58 0.19
C VAL A 126 11.15 8.93 0.80
N ASN A 127 10.73 9.22 2.04
CA ASN A 127 11.15 10.43 2.74
C ASN A 127 12.67 10.48 2.98
N GLY A 128 13.28 9.33 3.31
CA GLY A 128 14.73 9.20 3.43
C GLY A 128 15.44 9.48 2.11
N GLU A 129 14.92 8.95 1.00
CA GLU A 129 15.43 9.19 -0.35
C GLU A 129 15.37 10.66 -0.75
N LEU A 130 14.22 11.33 -0.54
CA LEU A 130 14.07 12.76 -0.79
C LEU A 130 15.08 13.60 0.01
N THR A 131 15.32 13.23 1.26
CA THR A 131 16.29 13.92 2.13
C THR A 131 17.73 13.76 1.65
N MET A 132 18.08 12.64 1.01
CA MET A 132 19.38 12.43 0.38
C MET A 132 19.51 13.26 -0.90
N LEU A 133 18.48 13.31 -1.75
CA LEU A 133 18.49 14.12 -2.98
C LEU A 133 18.73 15.61 -2.71
N GLY A 134 18.28 16.12 -1.56
CA GLY A 134 18.57 17.49 -1.13
C GLY A 134 20.06 17.81 -0.96
N GLU A 135 20.94 16.82 -0.76
CA GLU A 135 22.39 17.07 -0.65
C GLU A 135 23.05 17.42 -1.99
N ILE A 136 22.42 17.09 -3.12
CA ILE A 136 22.95 17.38 -4.46
C ILE A 136 23.20 18.89 -4.63
N THR A 137 22.24 19.73 -4.21
CA THR A 137 22.37 21.18 -4.28
C THR A 137 23.57 21.70 -3.48
N HIS A 138 23.88 21.08 -2.35
CA HIS A 138 25.04 21.47 -1.54
C HIS A 138 26.37 21.06 -2.18
N LEU A 139 26.41 19.89 -2.83
CA LEU A 139 27.59 19.47 -3.58
C LEU A 139 27.83 20.36 -4.80
N GLN A 140 26.75 20.74 -5.49
CA GLN A 140 26.83 21.64 -6.65
C GLN A 140 27.47 22.98 -6.27
N GLY A 141 27.02 23.63 -5.19
CA GLY A 141 27.62 24.88 -4.76
C GLY A 141 29.11 24.76 -4.39
N ILE A 142 29.52 23.63 -3.80
CA ILE A 142 30.93 23.40 -3.46
C ILE A 142 31.78 23.16 -4.70
N ILE A 143 31.29 22.42 -5.70
CA ILE A 143 32.06 22.19 -6.92
C ILE A 143 32.20 23.47 -7.74
N ASP A 144 31.16 24.30 -7.80
CA ASP A 144 31.21 25.60 -8.47
C ASP A 144 32.27 26.51 -7.82
N ASP A 145 32.31 26.58 -6.48
CA ASP A 145 33.34 27.31 -5.74
C ASP A 145 34.75 26.77 -6.05
N LEU A 146 34.93 25.44 -6.09
CA LEU A 146 36.22 24.82 -6.35
C LEU A 146 36.71 25.09 -7.77
N VAL A 147 35.82 25.07 -8.76
CA VAL A 147 36.14 25.42 -10.15
C VAL A 147 36.66 26.85 -10.23
N VAL A 148 36.01 27.80 -9.56
CA VAL A 148 36.45 29.20 -9.53
C VAL A 148 37.83 29.33 -8.86
N LEU A 149 38.02 28.69 -7.70
CA LEU A 149 39.27 28.76 -6.94
C LEU A 149 40.47 28.13 -7.66
N THR A 150 40.21 27.25 -8.63
CA THR A 150 41.25 26.48 -9.34
C THR A 150 41.37 26.86 -10.82
N ALA A 151 40.71 27.94 -11.26
CA ALA A 151 40.62 28.30 -12.68
C ALA A 151 41.96 28.67 -13.34
N GLU A 152 42.88 29.33 -12.63
CA GLU A 152 44.18 29.81 -13.16
C GLU A 152 45.37 29.20 -12.39
N PRO A 153 45.73 27.91 -12.61
CA PRO A 153 46.75 27.22 -11.80
C PRO A 153 48.18 27.79 -11.96
N HIS A 154 48.44 28.53 -13.04
CA HIS A 154 49.75 29.12 -13.34
C HIS A 154 49.90 30.57 -12.88
N LYS A 155 48.93 31.09 -12.12
CA LYS A 155 48.93 32.48 -11.63
C LYS A 155 48.70 32.49 -10.13
N LEU A 156 49.46 33.29 -9.40
CA LEU A 156 49.28 33.43 -7.96
C LEU A 156 47.97 34.18 -7.66
N PRO A 157 47.16 33.71 -6.70
CA PRO A 157 45.98 34.44 -6.27
C PRO A 157 46.39 35.71 -5.50
N PRO A 158 45.54 36.75 -5.46
CA PRO A 158 45.84 38.01 -4.77
C PRO A 158 46.25 37.85 -3.31
N ALA A 159 45.67 36.87 -2.61
CA ALA A 159 46.03 36.56 -1.22
C ALA A 159 47.50 36.08 -1.09
N SER A 160 47.98 35.27 -2.03
CA SER A 160 49.38 34.83 -2.07
C SER A 160 50.32 35.96 -2.47
N GLU A 161 49.92 36.80 -3.43
CA GLU A 161 50.68 38.01 -3.81
C GLU A 161 50.81 39.00 -2.65
N GLN A 162 49.78 39.14 -1.82
CA GLN A 162 49.81 40.01 -0.65
C GLN A 162 50.84 39.54 0.39
N VAL A 163 50.95 38.22 0.64
CA VAL A 163 51.97 37.65 1.52
C VAL A 163 53.39 38.01 1.05
N ILE A 164 53.65 37.97 -0.27
CA ILE A 164 54.96 38.35 -0.83
C ILE A 164 55.26 39.84 -0.58
N LYS A 165 54.24 40.70 -0.70
CA LYS A 165 54.39 42.14 -0.44
C LYS A 165 54.64 42.41 1.04
N ASP A 166 53.92 41.75 1.92
CA ASP A 166 54.04 41.94 3.38
C ASP A 166 55.42 41.50 3.89
N LEU A 167 55.99 40.44 3.31
CA LEU A 167 57.37 40.00 3.62
C LEU A 167 58.45 40.99 3.19
N LYS A 168 58.19 41.84 2.19
CA LYS A 168 59.08 42.94 1.82
C LYS A 168 58.94 44.17 2.72
N GLY A 169 57.87 44.26 3.51
CA GLY A 169 57.63 45.33 4.47
C GLY A 169 58.11 45.02 5.89
N SER A 170 58.49 43.77 6.16
CA SER A 170 59.12 43.35 7.42
C SER A 170 60.63 43.53 7.35
N ASP A 171 61.10 44.75 7.10
CA ASP A 171 62.48 45.11 7.43
C ASP A 171 62.56 45.32 8.95
N TYR A 172 63.54 44.64 9.55
CA TYR A 172 64.04 44.86 10.92
C TYR A 172 64.62 46.27 11.07
#